data_AF-A0A9E4BCJ5-F1
#
_entry.id   AF-A0A9E4BCJ5-F1
#
_cell.length_a   1.000
_cell.length_b   1.000
_cell.length_c   1.000
_cell.angle_alpha   90.00
_cell.angle_beta   90.00
_cell.angle_gamma   90.00
#
_symmetry.space_group_name_H-M   'P 1'
#
loop_
_entity.id
_entity.type
_entity.pdbx_description
1 polymer ?
#
loop_
_entity_poly.entity_id
_entity_poly.type
_entity_poly.pdbx_seq_one_letter_code
_entity_poly.pdbx_strand_id
1 'polypeptide(L)'
;MNTGLGGMARAMVAKSITVDVALFRLSDGEYPPRPDARRKVRTPLAPFDKRGVLFPTVLVGDVNGDGRSDVLAVERWDEWSVYLGTPGPNPLSTRPVKVAAAVPRDDRFANVRDLNGDGNEDVVIHHRSKAGANRVIVLLARRNS
;
A
#
# COMPACT_ATOMS: atom_id res chain seq x y z
N MET A 1 -9.90 -21.23 -0.11
CA MET A 1 -9.64 -20.34 1.05
C MET A 1 -10.58 -20.76 2.16
N ASN A 2 -10.07 -21.30 3.27
CA ASN A 2 -10.91 -21.81 4.37
C ASN A 2 -11.13 -20.69 5.40
N THR A 3 -12.06 -19.79 5.11
CA THR A 3 -12.47 -18.68 5.99
C THR A 3 -13.47 -19.17 7.04
N GLY A 4 -13.00 -20.02 7.96
CA GLY A 4 -13.72 -20.39 9.18
C GLY A 4 -12.94 -19.95 10.42
N LEU A 5 -13.56 -20.06 11.60
CA LEU A 5 -13.00 -19.72 12.92
C LEU A 5 -11.53 -20.17 13.14
N GLY A 6 -11.12 -21.30 12.55
CA GLY A 6 -9.74 -21.79 12.62
C GLY A 6 -8.69 -20.92 11.91
N GLY A 7 -9.08 -20.19 10.85
CA GLY A 7 -8.22 -19.23 10.17
C GLY A 7 -7.92 -17.99 11.02
N MET A 8 -8.93 -17.49 11.75
CA MET A 8 -8.78 -16.36 12.67
C MET A 8 -7.97 -16.74 13.91
N ALA A 9 -8.16 -17.96 14.45
CA ALA A 9 -7.35 -18.46 15.56
C ALA A 9 -5.85 -18.55 15.20
N ARG A 10 -5.51 -19.06 14.01
CA ARG A 10 -4.12 -19.09 13.52
C ARG A 10 -3.53 -17.69 13.32
N ALA A 11 -4.32 -16.74 12.83
CA ALA A 11 -3.87 -15.36 12.67
C ALA A 11 -3.54 -14.69 14.01
N MET A 12 -4.32 -14.96 15.07
CA MET A 12 -4.03 -14.48 16.43
C MET A 12 -2.74 -15.07 17.02
N VAL A 13 -2.46 -16.36 16.78
CA VAL A 13 -1.19 -16.99 17.18
C VAL A 13 -0.01 -16.40 16.40
N ALA A 14 -0.19 -16.17 15.10
CA ALA A 14 0.84 -15.61 14.22
C ALA A 14 1.11 -14.10 14.43
N LYS A 15 0.27 -13.41 15.23
CA LYS A 15 0.34 -11.97 15.53
C LYS A 15 0.43 -11.08 14.28
N SER A 16 0.03 -11.60 13.12
CA SER A 16 0.08 -10.91 11.84
C SER A 16 -0.83 -11.59 10.83
N ILE A 17 -1.41 -10.78 9.95
CA ILE A 17 -2.00 -11.24 8.69
C ILE A 17 -0.98 -11.03 7.58
N THR A 18 -1.01 -11.92 6.59
CA THR A 18 -0.23 -11.74 5.36
C THR A 18 -1.21 -11.57 4.21
N VAL A 19 -1.08 -10.47 3.49
CA VAL A 19 -1.79 -10.24 2.23
C VAL A 19 -0.85 -10.48 1.08
N ASP A 20 -1.31 -11.25 0.10
CA ASP A 20 -0.57 -11.54 -1.11
C ASP A 20 -1.07 -10.61 -2.22
N VAL A 21 -0.23 -9.67 -2.62
CA VAL A 21 -0.47 -8.78 -3.76
C VAL A 21 0.05 -9.47 -5.00
N ALA A 22 -0.85 -9.94 -5.87
CA ALA A 22 -0.50 -10.58 -7.13
C ALA A 22 -0.57 -9.55 -8.27
N LEU A 23 0.50 -9.43 -9.05
CA LEU A 23 0.59 -8.54 -10.19
C LEU A 23 0.47 -9.34 -11.48
N PHE A 24 -0.45 -8.91 -12.34
CA PHE A 24 -0.64 -9.43 -13.69
C PHE A 24 -0.38 -8.30 -14.67
N ARG A 25 0.54 -8.51 -15.58
CA ARG A 25 0.87 -7.58 -16.65
C ARG A 25 0.10 -7.99 -17.89
N LEU A 26 -0.72 -7.07 -18.40
CA LEU A 26 -1.39 -7.26 -19.68
C LEU A 26 -0.34 -7.21 -20.80
N SER A 27 -0.32 -8.21 -21.67
CA SER A 27 0.52 -8.25 -22.87
C SER A 27 -0.29 -8.83 -24.02
N ASP A 28 -0.19 -8.23 -25.21
CA ASP A 28 -0.90 -8.67 -26.41
C ASP A 28 -2.44 -8.80 -26.21
N GLY A 29 -3.00 -7.93 -25.36
CA GLY A 29 -4.45 -7.89 -25.09
C GLY A 29 -4.96 -8.92 -24.08
N GLU A 30 -4.09 -9.75 -23.51
CA GLU A 30 -4.48 -10.78 -22.54
C GLU A 30 -3.68 -10.69 -21.23
N TYR A 31 -4.33 -11.07 -20.12
CA TYR A 31 -3.64 -11.28 -18.86
C TYR A 31 -3.12 -12.72 -18.78
N PRO A 32 -1.90 -12.93 -18.27
CA PRO A 32 -1.36 -14.27 -18.12
C PRO A 32 -2.16 -15.08 -17.08
N PRO A 33 -2.23 -16.42 -17.21
CA PRO A 33 -2.93 -17.28 -16.26
C PRO A 33 -2.26 -17.35 -14.88
N ARG A 34 -1.04 -16.82 -14.74
CA ARG A 34 -0.29 -16.72 -13.49
C ARG A 34 0.27 -15.31 -13.35
N PRO A 35 0.41 -14.79 -12.12
CA PRO A 35 0.96 -13.46 -11.92
C PRO A 35 2.45 -13.41 -12.24
N ASP A 36 2.87 -12.31 -12.84
CA ASP A 36 4.27 -11.97 -13.12
C ASP A 36 5.06 -11.72 -11.83
N ALA A 37 4.40 -11.22 -10.79
CA ALA A 37 4.99 -11.07 -9.48
C ALA A 37 3.99 -11.22 -8.34
N ARG A 38 4.53 -11.57 -7.17
CA ARG A 38 3.79 -11.62 -5.91
C ARG A 38 4.54 -10.84 -4.85
N ARG A 39 3.82 -10.02 -4.09
CA ARG A 39 4.35 -9.33 -2.92
C ARG A 39 3.55 -9.68 -1.68
N LYS A 40 4.23 -10.30 -0.72
CA LYS A 40 3.64 -10.58 0.59
C LYS A 40 3.80 -9.35 1.48
N VAL A 41 2.68 -8.71 1.79
CA VAL A 41 2.59 -7.63 2.76
C VAL A 41 2.23 -8.27 4.09
N ARG A 42 3.12 -8.17 5.08
CA ARG A 42 2.86 -8.69 6.43
C ARG A 42 2.42 -7.54 7.31
N THR A 43 1.20 -7.63 7.81
CA THR A 43 0.60 -6.63 8.67
C THR A 43 0.45 -7.20 10.08
N PRO A 44 1.03 -6.56 11.11
CA PRO A 44 0.87 -6.99 12.50
C PRO A 44 -0.60 -6.97 12.92
N LEU A 45 -1.04 -8.04 13.57
CA LEU A 45 -2.28 -8.05 14.33
C LEU A 45 -1.96 -7.60 15.74
N ALA A 46 -2.37 -6.37 16.06
CA ALA A 46 -2.32 -5.84 17.41
C ALA A 46 -3.76 -5.79 17.97
N PRO A 47 -4.31 -6.93 18.44
CA PRO A 47 -5.71 -7.00 18.89
C PRO A 47 -6.02 -6.10 20.09
N PHE A 48 -4.99 -5.59 20.77
CA PHE A 48 -5.08 -4.65 21.89
C PHE A 48 -4.57 -3.24 21.55
N ASP A 49 -4.18 -2.96 20.30
CA ASP A 49 -3.91 -1.57 19.90
C ASP A 49 -5.23 -0.80 19.89
N LYS A 50 -5.27 0.36 20.55
CA LYS A 50 -6.44 1.26 20.57
C LYS A 50 -6.83 1.72 19.16
N ARG A 51 -5.94 1.58 18.18
CA ARG A 51 -6.17 1.84 16.75
C ARG A 51 -6.92 0.73 16.03
N GLY A 52 -7.00 -0.47 16.62
CA GLY A 52 -7.65 -1.64 16.04
C GLY A 52 -6.76 -2.42 15.07
N VAL A 53 -7.37 -3.33 14.33
CA VAL A 53 -6.69 -4.13 13.31
C VAL A 53 -6.38 -3.27 12.09
N LEU A 54 -5.12 -3.28 11.68
CA LEU A 54 -4.67 -2.67 10.44
C LEU A 54 -5.12 -3.56 9.28
N PHE A 55 -6.04 -3.06 8.47
CA PHE A 55 -6.34 -3.65 7.17
C PHE A 55 -5.36 -3.06 6.16
N PRO A 56 -4.70 -3.89 5.33
CA PRO A 56 -3.68 -3.39 4.41
C PRO A 56 -4.34 -2.49 3.37
N THR A 57 -4.00 -1.20 3.43
CA THR A 57 -4.23 -0.25 2.36
C THR A 57 -3.18 -0.46 1.28
N VAL A 58 -3.62 -0.51 0.03
CA VAL A 58 -2.75 -0.54 -1.15
C VAL A 58 -3.18 0.60 -2.07
N LEU A 59 -2.24 1.50 -2.37
CA LEU A 59 -2.42 2.55 -3.37
C LEU A 59 -1.48 2.28 -4.54
N VAL A 60 -1.86 2.78 -5.71
CA VAL A 60 -1.11 2.64 -6.95
C VAL A 60 -0.98 4.01 -7.59
N GLY A 61 0.21 4.34 -8.06
CA GLY A 61 0.48 5.55 -8.82
C GLY A 61 1.98 5.75 -9.12
N ASP A 62 2.31 6.60 -10.08
CA ASP A 62 3.67 6.92 -10.50
C ASP A 62 4.26 8.03 -9.60
N VAL A 63 4.74 7.65 -8.42
CA VAL A 63 5.21 8.62 -7.40
C VAL A 63 6.68 9.01 -7.60
N ASN A 64 7.41 8.28 -8.45
CA ASN A 64 8.78 8.63 -8.82
C ASN A 64 8.90 9.35 -10.18
N GLY A 65 7.83 9.38 -10.98
CA GLY A 65 7.75 10.09 -12.26
C GLY A 65 8.44 9.37 -13.42
N ASP A 66 8.62 8.06 -13.35
CA ASP A 66 9.32 7.28 -14.38
C ASP A 66 8.39 6.71 -15.48
N GLY A 67 7.11 7.02 -15.40
CA GLY A 67 6.06 6.57 -16.30
C GLY A 67 5.54 5.18 -15.96
N ARG A 68 5.91 4.58 -14.82
CA ARG A 68 5.45 3.27 -14.36
C ARG A 68 4.73 3.43 -13.03
N SER A 69 3.65 2.67 -12.86
CA SER A 69 2.94 2.66 -11.60
C SER A 69 3.77 2.01 -10.49
N ASP A 70 3.93 2.73 -9.38
CA ASP A 70 4.44 2.25 -8.11
C ASP A 70 3.29 1.69 -7.25
N VAL A 71 3.65 0.90 -6.23
CA VAL A 71 2.69 0.34 -5.28
C VAL A 71 3.05 0.77 -3.86
N LEU A 72 2.15 1.52 -3.22
CA LEU A 72 2.27 1.91 -1.82
C LEU A 72 1.45 0.95 -0.97
N ALA A 73 2.13 0.19 -0.11
CA ALA A 73 1.51 -0.80 0.76
C ALA A 73 1.78 -0.49 2.24
N VAL A 74 0.81 -0.84 3.07
CA VAL A 74 0.85 -0.59 4.50
C VAL A 74 1.26 -1.84 5.27
N GLU A 75 2.35 -1.70 6.04
CA GLU A 75 2.82 -2.74 6.96
C GLU A 75 2.63 -2.31 8.43
N ARG A 76 2.59 -1.00 8.73
CA ARG A 76 2.43 -0.45 10.09
C ARG A 76 1.56 0.80 10.06
N TRP A 77 0.99 1.18 11.21
CA TRP A 77 0.08 2.34 11.32
C TRP A 77 0.74 3.70 11.03
N ASP A 78 2.06 3.75 11.03
CA ASP A 78 2.91 4.93 10.95
C ASP A 78 3.93 4.86 9.81
N GLU A 79 3.82 3.86 8.94
CA GLU A 79 4.76 3.64 7.85
C GLU A 79 4.09 3.11 6.59
N TRP A 80 4.41 3.74 5.47
CA TRP A 80 4.12 3.27 4.12
C TRP A 80 5.36 2.62 3.51
N SER A 81 5.16 1.55 2.75
CA SER A 81 6.17 0.87 1.95
C SER A 81 5.89 1.12 0.48
N VAL A 82 6.76 1.87 -0.19
CA VAL A 82 6.63 2.21 -1.61
C VAL A 82 7.51 1.26 -2.42
N TYR A 83 6.87 0.38 -3.18
CA TYR A 83 7.50 -0.52 -4.13
C TYR A 83 7.51 0.15 -5.50
N LEU A 84 8.69 0.49 -6.00
CA LEU A 84 8.82 1.22 -7.26
C LEU A 84 8.55 0.31 -8.45
N GLY A 85 7.85 0.82 -9.46
CA GLY A 85 7.70 0.19 -10.76
C GLY A 85 9.07 -0.05 -11.38
N THR A 86 9.28 -1.22 -11.99
CA THR A 86 10.55 -1.53 -12.67
C THR A 86 10.34 -2.01 -14.11
N PRO A 87 11.28 -1.68 -15.02
CA PRO A 87 11.29 -2.29 -16.35
C PRO A 87 11.63 -3.78 -16.26
N GLY A 88 11.19 -4.55 -17.25
CA GLY A 88 11.56 -5.96 -17.39
C GLY A 88 10.61 -6.93 -16.67
N PRO A 89 11.02 -8.19 -16.44
CA PRO A 89 10.11 -9.27 -16.02
C PRO A 89 9.53 -9.05 -14.62
N ASN A 90 10.28 -8.39 -13.73
CA ASN A 90 9.77 -8.01 -12.42
C ASN A 90 9.09 -6.63 -12.53
N PRO A 91 7.78 -6.51 -12.25
CA PRO A 91 7.06 -5.24 -12.34
C PRO A 91 7.34 -4.29 -11.16
N LEU A 92 7.87 -4.77 -10.04
CA LEU A 92 8.14 -3.99 -8.84
C LEU A 92 9.54 -4.23 -8.26
N SER A 93 10.06 -3.22 -7.58
CA SER A 93 11.29 -3.30 -6.81
C SER A 93 11.22 -4.36 -5.71
N THR A 94 12.36 -5.01 -5.43
CA THR A 94 12.43 -6.04 -4.38
C THR A 94 12.47 -5.45 -2.97
N ARG A 95 12.96 -4.21 -2.83
CA ARG A 95 13.04 -3.45 -1.58
C ARG A 95 12.18 -2.20 -1.69
N PRO A 96 11.31 -1.92 -0.71
CA PRO A 96 10.52 -0.70 -0.71
C PRO A 96 11.33 0.49 -0.20
N VAL A 97 10.96 1.69 -0.63
CA VAL A 97 11.25 2.93 0.09
C VAL A 97 10.25 3.05 1.24
N LYS A 98 10.74 3.37 2.44
CA LYS A 98 9.88 3.52 3.63
C LYS A 98 9.57 4.99 3.86
N VAL A 99 8.29 5.31 4.06
CA VAL A 99 7.82 6.67 4.35
C VAL A 99 7.13 6.67 5.70
N ALA A 100 7.69 7.42 6.66
CA ALA A 100 7.13 7.60 7.99
C ALA A 100 5.95 8.57 7.93
N ALA A 101 4.77 8.04 7.61
CA ALA A 101 3.53 8.78 7.59
C ALA A 101 2.40 7.92 8.15
N ALA A 102 1.52 8.56 8.92
CA ALA A 102 0.40 7.85 9.51
C ALA A 102 -0.54 7.31 8.42
N VAL A 103 -1.05 6.12 8.67
CA VAL A 103 -1.95 5.41 7.76
C VAL A 103 -3.40 5.64 8.19
N PRO A 104 -4.35 5.87 7.27
CA PRO A 104 -5.75 5.99 7.61
C PRO A 104 -6.33 4.63 7.99
N ARG A 105 -7.44 4.62 8.74
CA ARG A 105 -8.12 3.36 9.10
C ARG A 105 -8.86 2.70 7.93
N ASP A 106 -9.05 3.44 6.85
CA ASP A 106 -9.84 3.07 5.69
C ASP A 106 -9.15 3.67 4.46
N ASP A 107 -8.98 2.85 3.43
CA ASP A 107 -8.22 3.15 2.23
C ASP A 107 -8.84 4.31 1.43
N ARG A 108 -10.16 4.51 1.51
CA ARG A 108 -10.89 5.62 0.87
C ARG A 108 -10.46 7.00 1.36
N PHE A 109 -9.71 7.07 2.45
CA PHE A 109 -9.14 8.31 2.95
C PHE A 109 -7.72 8.56 2.48
N ALA A 110 -7.19 7.76 1.57
CA ALA A 110 -5.96 8.08 0.87
C ALA A 110 -6.17 8.08 -0.65
N ASN A 111 -5.50 8.98 -1.34
CA ASN A 111 -5.59 9.12 -2.79
C ASN A 111 -4.25 9.53 -3.38
N VAL A 112 -3.98 9.04 -4.59
CA VAL A 112 -2.77 9.32 -5.36
C VAL A 112 -3.15 10.14 -6.59
N ARG A 113 -2.49 11.28 -6.79
CA ARG A 113 -2.70 12.18 -7.94
C ARG A 113 -1.61 13.25 -7.97
N ASP A 114 -1.20 13.68 -9.15
CA ASP A 114 -0.38 14.90 -9.31
C ASP A 114 -1.17 16.14 -8.85
N LEU A 115 -0.75 16.75 -7.75
CA LEU A 115 -1.41 17.94 -7.18
C LEU A 115 -0.71 19.24 -7.56
N ASN A 116 0.58 19.17 -7.92
CA ASN A 116 1.43 20.34 -8.10
C ASN A 116 1.81 20.58 -9.58
N GLY A 117 1.48 19.65 -10.47
CA GLY A 117 1.72 19.72 -11.90
C GLY A 117 3.16 19.40 -12.32
N ASP A 118 3.97 18.75 -11.48
CA ASP A 118 5.37 18.41 -11.79
C ASP A 118 5.53 17.10 -12.58
N GLY A 119 4.42 16.37 -12.75
CA GLY A 119 4.35 15.10 -13.47
C GLY A 119 4.58 13.87 -12.60
N ASN A 120 4.90 14.03 -11.31
CA ASN A 120 4.92 12.94 -10.35
C ASN A 120 3.60 12.92 -9.56
N GLU A 121 3.08 11.73 -9.26
CA GLU A 121 1.86 11.64 -8.46
C GLU A 121 2.14 11.82 -6.97
N ASP A 122 1.39 12.72 -6.32
CA ASP A 122 1.45 12.97 -4.88
C ASP A 122 0.44 12.10 -4.12
N VAL A 123 0.61 11.97 -2.80
CA VAL A 123 -0.32 11.22 -1.93
C VAL A 123 -1.00 12.16 -0.94
N VAL A 124 -2.33 12.18 -0.92
CA VAL A 124 -3.10 12.85 0.15
C VAL A 124 -3.69 11.81 1.07
N ILE A 125 -3.58 12.06 2.38
CA ILE A 125 -4.06 11.17 3.43
C ILE A 125 -4.91 11.97 4.40
N HIS A 126 -6.16 11.54 4.56
CA HIS A 126 -7.13 12.12 5.47
C HIS A 126 -7.28 11.27 6.73
N HIS A 127 -7.05 11.88 7.89
CA HIS A 127 -7.32 11.28 9.18
C HIS A 127 -8.55 11.95 9.78
N ARG A 128 -9.68 11.26 9.71
CA ARG A 128 -10.91 11.71 10.35
C ARG A 128 -10.92 11.31 11.81
N SER A 129 -11.22 12.26 12.69
CA SER A 129 -11.44 12.01 14.12
C SER A 129 -12.91 12.18 14.47
N LYS A 130 -13.42 11.36 15.39
CA LYS A 130 -14.77 11.55 15.97
C LYS A 130 -14.78 12.52 17.15
N ALA A 131 -13.65 12.70 17.82
CA ALA A 131 -13.55 13.39 19.12
C ALA A 131 -12.48 14.49 19.14
N GLY A 132 -11.90 14.84 18.00
CA GLY A 132 -10.85 15.85 17.89
C GLY A 132 -10.75 16.40 16.46
N ALA A 133 -9.71 17.17 16.19
CA ALA A 133 -9.48 17.75 14.87
C ALA A 133 -9.21 16.67 13.81
N ASN A 134 -9.74 16.88 12.61
CA ASN A 134 -9.31 16.14 11.43
C ASN A 134 -7.89 16.60 11.05
N ARG A 135 -7.08 15.68 10.52
CA ARG A 135 -5.73 15.97 10.02
C ARG A 135 -5.62 15.52 8.58
N VAL A 136 -4.99 16.34 7.74
CA VAL A 136 -4.59 15.98 6.39
C VAL A 136 -3.07 15.91 6.34
N ILE A 137 -2.52 14.86 5.76
CA ILE A 137 -1.11 14.73 5.41
C ILE A 137 -1.02 14.72 3.89
N VAL A 138 -0.08 15.49 3.33
CA VAL A 138 0.25 15.46 1.91
C VAL A 138 1.70 15.04 1.78
N LEU A 139 1.95 13.99 1.02
CA LEU A 139 3.28 13.55 0.61
C LEU A 139 3.49 14.08 -0.79
N LEU A 140 4.28 15.14 -0.92
CA LEU A 140 4.67 15.65 -2.24
C LEU A 140 5.79 14.78 -2.81
N ALA A 141 5.54 14.21 -3.97
CA ALA A 141 6.59 13.63 -4.78
C ALA A 141 7.49 14.76 -5.31
N ARG A 142 8.74 14.42 -5.59
CA ARG A 142 9.65 15.34 -6.28
C ARG A 142 10.24 14.64 -7.46
N ARG A 143 10.15 15.31 -8.60
CA ARG A 143 10.97 14.99 -9.74
C ARG A 143 12.44 15.24 -9.41
N ASN A 144 13.25 14.19 -9.44
CA ASN A 144 14.70 14.36 -9.47
C ASN A 144 15.06 14.87 -10.87
N SER A 145 15.45 16.15 -10.95
CA SER A 145 15.99 16.80 -12.14
C SER A 145 17.32 16.21 -12.57
#